data_AF-A0A1C5AK55-F1
#
_entry.id   AF-A0A1C5AK55-F1
#
_cell.length_a   1.000
_cell.length_b   1.000
_cell.length_c   1.000
_cell.angle_alpha   90.00
_cell.angle_beta   90.00
_cell.angle_gamma   90.00
#
_symmetry.space_group_name_H-M   'P 1'
#
loop_
_entity.id
_entity.type
_entity.pdbx_description
1 polymer ?
#
loop_
_entity_poly.entity_id
_entity_poly.type
_entity_poly.pdbx_seq_one_letter_code
_entity_poly.pdbx_strand_id
1 'polypeptide(L)'
;MSTSEAFLPKLWPRTWRALQLLDDLGLTNRVSCITKYTLSDEQIDCLESLVHVDLDVNVCYAAMPESVEPPHRERRLRFLRRILQSEKINVLAYYRPIAEGLNTTDAHLRHVWQTFRDAGARTVVLGGLKFADDHIQSFMSYGLPLPTGSFTPGKKLLTAGTESRVMAAFDEVYADVPTHQRPAVLKRSSCGRTVERGSHLPDYNGHYDQPTTNCRLRCPTAQHQMCAAAQPPDEETVRHLLERIGKHDARVDITAATTVVHAALSPFERTFLRQNLLFPVHTAQQTAELVAARITR
;
A
#
# COMPACT_ATOMS: atom_id res chain seq x y z
N MET A 1 -14.13 -3.45 2.99
CA MET A 1 -12.81 -3.37 3.67
C MET A 1 -13.02 -3.70 5.13
N SER A 2 -12.32 -4.72 5.63
CA SER A 2 -12.24 -4.97 7.08
C SER A 2 -11.14 -4.08 7.66
N THR A 3 -11.39 -3.44 8.80
CA THR A 3 -10.40 -2.62 9.52
C THR A 3 -9.60 -3.42 10.54
N SER A 4 -9.75 -4.75 10.53
CA SER A 4 -9.09 -5.65 11.47
C SER A 4 -7.84 -6.30 10.86
N GLU A 5 -6.97 -6.77 11.73
CA GLU A 5 -5.74 -7.48 11.37
C GLU A 5 -6.07 -8.88 10.83
N ALA A 6 -5.86 -9.09 9.53
CA ALA A 6 -6.40 -10.24 8.79
C ALA A 6 -5.88 -11.59 9.30
N PHE A 7 -4.65 -11.64 9.80
CA PHE A 7 -3.97 -12.88 10.19
C PHE A 7 -3.84 -13.05 11.71
N LEU A 8 -4.61 -12.28 12.49
CA LEU A 8 -4.81 -12.57 13.90
C LEU A 8 -5.32 -14.02 14.05
N PRO A 9 -4.79 -14.85 14.96
CA PRO A 9 -5.22 -16.25 15.10
C PRO A 9 -6.73 -16.44 15.24
N LYS A 10 -7.38 -15.56 16.02
CA LYS A 10 -8.85 -15.56 16.22
C LYS A 10 -9.65 -15.13 14.99
N LEU A 11 -9.04 -14.42 14.04
CA LEU A 11 -9.69 -13.93 12.82
C LEU A 11 -9.34 -14.77 11.60
N TRP A 12 -8.20 -15.48 11.63
CA TRP A 12 -7.73 -16.34 10.53
C TRP A 12 -8.82 -17.24 9.93
N PRO A 13 -9.61 -18.03 10.71
CA PRO A 13 -10.63 -18.89 10.12
C PRO A 13 -11.66 -18.14 9.28
N ARG A 14 -12.01 -16.90 9.66
CA ARG A 14 -12.94 -16.04 8.92
C ARG A 14 -12.29 -15.45 7.68
N THR A 15 -11.04 -14.99 7.80
CA THR A 15 -10.25 -14.47 6.68
C THR A 15 -10.08 -15.55 5.61
N TRP A 16 -9.68 -16.75 6.02
CA TRP A 16 -9.50 -17.90 5.14
C TRP A 16 -10.82 -18.29 4.46
N ARG A 17 -11.92 -18.43 5.22
CA ARG A 17 -13.22 -18.77 4.64
C ARG A 17 -13.69 -17.76 3.59
N ALA A 18 -13.44 -16.47 3.82
CA ALA A 18 -13.78 -15.42 2.86
C ALA A 18 -12.95 -15.54 1.58
N LEU A 19 -11.64 -15.79 1.68
CA LEU A 19 -10.79 -16.01 0.52
C LEU A 19 -11.22 -17.24 -0.28
N GLN A 20 -11.50 -18.36 0.39
CA GLN A 20 -12.03 -19.56 -0.25
C GLN A 20 -13.34 -19.29 -0.99
N LEU A 21 -14.28 -18.55 -0.37
CA LEU A 21 -15.55 -18.24 -1.03
C LEU A 21 -15.34 -17.41 -2.30
N LEU A 22 -14.44 -16.42 -2.28
CA LEU A 22 -14.12 -15.64 -3.48
C LEU A 22 -13.50 -16.53 -4.57
N ASP A 23 -12.63 -17.44 -4.17
CA ASP A 23 -11.96 -18.38 -5.07
C ASP A 23 -12.95 -19.39 -5.68
N ASP A 24 -13.81 -20.01 -4.85
CA ASP A 24 -14.85 -20.96 -5.26
C ASP A 24 -15.85 -20.34 -6.25
N LEU A 25 -16.08 -19.02 -6.15
CA LEU A 25 -16.91 -18.25 -7.07
C LEU A 25 -16.19 -17.86 -8.36
N GLY A 26 -14.94 -18.25 -8.55
CA GLY A 26 -14.12 -17.92 -9.72
C GLY A 26 -13.76 -16.44 -9.81
N LEU A 27 -13.80 -15.70 -8.70
CA LEU A 27 -13.61 -14.25 -8.71
C LEU A 27 -12.12 -13.91 -8.82
N THR A 28 -11.74 -13.28 -9.92
CA THR A 28 -10.37 -12.84 -10.20
C THR A 28 -10.05 -11.47 -9.60
N ASN A 29 -10.78 -11.07 -8.56
CA ASN A 29 -10.60 -9.78 -7.93
C ASN A 29 -9.26 -9.71 -7.20
N ARG A 30 -8.63 -8.53 -7.26
CA ARG A 30 -7.46 -8.23 -6.43
C ARG A 30 -7.87 -8.10 -4.97
N VAL A 31 -7.38 -8.99 -4.13
CA VAL A 31 -7.63 -8.99 -2.69
C VAL A 31 -6.35 -8.60 -1.97
N SER A 32 -6.43 -7.71 -0.99
CA SER A 32 -5.25 -7.26 -0.25
C SER A 32 -5.43 -7.49 1.25
N CYS A 33 -4.53 -8.29 1.81
CA CYS A 33 -4.38 -8.49 3.24
C CYS A 33 -3.16 -7.68 3.71
N ILE A 34 -3.32 -6.89 4.78
CA ILE A 34 -2.24 -6.16 5.43
C ILE A 34 -2.09 -6.75 6.82
N THR A 35 -0.86 -7.06 7.22
CA THR A 35 -0.63 -7.77 8.46
C THR A 35 0.60 -7.30 9.22
N LYS A 36 0.51 -7.28 10.55
CA LYS A 36 1.66 -7.31 11.48
C LYS A 36 1.86 -8.69 12.13
N TYR A 37 0.97 -9.63 11.85
CA TYR A 37 1.02 -10.99 12.36
C TYR A 37 1.72 -11.91 11.35
N THR A 38 1.89 -13.16 11.76
CA THR A 38 2.60 -14.17 11.00
C THR A 38 1.72 -15.39 10.85
N LEU A 39 1.81 -16.04 9.70
CA LEU A 39 1.19 -17.33 9.44
C LEU A 39 2.20 -18.46 9.65
N SER A 40 1.71 -19.68 9.90
CA SER A 40 2.51 -20.90 9.79
C SER A 40 2.68 -21.29 8.32
N ASP A 41 3.56 -22.25 8.05
CA ASP A 41 3.78 -22.73 6.68
C ASP A 41 2.51 -23.36 6.11
N GLU A 42 1.74 -24.13 6.89
CA GLU A 42 0.47 -24.72 6.45
C GLU A 42 -0.57 -23.65 6.09
N GLN A 43 -0.57 -22.54 6.82
CA GLN A 43 -1.46 -21.42 6.51
C GLN A 43 -1.02 -20.68 5.25
N ILE A 44 0.28 -20.59 4.99
CA ILE A 44 0.81 -20.03 3.72
C ILE A 44 0.46 -20.97 2.57
N ASP A 45 0.61 -22.28 2.74
CA ASP A 45 0.24 -23.28 1.75
C ASP A 45 -1.25 -23.21 1.41
N CYS A 46 -2.13 -22.95 2.39
CA CYS A 46 -3.53 -22.63 2.12
C CYS A 46 -3.70 -21.39 1.22
N LEU A 47 -2.99 -20.30 1.49
CA LEU A 47 -3.05 -19.11 0.63
C LEU A 47 -2.52 -19.41 -0.78
N GLU A 48 -1.47 -20.23 -0.89
CA GLU A 48 -0.89 -20.71 -2.14
C GLU A 48 -1.80 -21.72 -2.88
N SER A 49 -2.83 -22.26 -2.22
CA SER A 49 -3.79 -23.16 -2.86
C SER A 49 -4.91 -22.42 -3.60
N LEU A 50 -5.05 -21.11 -3.41
CA LEU A 50 -6.03 -20.30 -4.14
C LEU A 50 -5.69 -20.29 -5.64
N VAL A 51 -6.71 -20.35 -6.49
CA VAL A 51 -6.55 -20.49 -7.96
C VAL A 51 -6.94 -19.21 -8.70
N HIS A 52 -8.01 -18.57 -8.28
CA HIS A 52 -8.63 -17.44 -8.97
C HIS A 52 -8.30 -16.10 -8.33
N VAL A 53 -8.19 -16.05 -7.00
CA VAL A 53 -7.96 -14.81 -6.26
C VAL A 53 -6.54 -14.27 -6.49
N ASP A 54 -6.43 -13.04 -6.98
CA ASP A 54 -5.15 -12.31 -7.08
C ASP A 54 -4.82 -11.68 -5.71
N LEU A 55 -4.05 -12.40 -4.89
CA LEU A 55 -3.79 -12.05 -3.49
C LEU A 55 -2.52 -11.19 -3.33
N ASP A 56 -2.67 -10.01 -2.70
CA ASP A 56 -1.58 -9.24 -2.12
C ASP A 56 -1.48 -9.48 -0.60
N VAL A 57 -0.32 -9.90 -0.12
CA VAL A 57 0.01 -9.90 1.31
C VAL A 57 1.04 -8.81 1.61
N ASN A 58 0.66 -7.89 2.49
CA ASN A 58 1.46 -6.71 2.83
C ASN A 58 1.95 -6.85 4.28
N VAL A 59 3.22 -7.20 4.46
CA VAL A 59 3.79 -7.50 5.76
C VAL A 59 4.41 -6.25 6.37
N CYS A 60 3.79 -5.76 7.45
CA CYS A 60 4.21 -4.56 8.15
C CYS A 60 5.38 -4.85 9.10
N TYR A 61 6.48 -4.14 8.89
CA TYR A 61 7.63 -4.12 9.79
C TYR A 61 8.21 -2.71 9.85
N ALA A 62 8.39 -2.18 11.05
CA ALA A 62 8.87 -0.81 11.22
C ALA A 62 9.82 -0.62 12.43
N ALA A 63 10.37 -1.71 12.98
CA ALA A 63 11.22 -1.68 14.18
C ALA A 63 10.65 -0.78 15.31
N MET A 64 9.34 -0.90 15.53
CA MET A 64 8.65 -0.15 16.58
C MET A 64 9.17 -0.59 17.95
N PRO A 65 9.29 0.31 18.95
CA PRO A 65 9.70 -0.06 20.29
C PRO A 65 8.83 -1.17 20.88
N GLU A 66 9.45 -2.05 21.67
CA GLU A 66 8.81 -3.21 22.28
C GLU A 66 7.60 -2.84 23.16
N SER A 67 7.65 -1.70 23.84
CA SER A 67 6.54 -1.17 24.63
C SER A 67 5.29 -0.88 23.78
N VAL A 68 5.47 -0.55 22.50
CA VAL A 68 4.40 -0.23 21.56
C VAL A 68 4.00 -1.45 20.73
N GLU A 69 4.97 -2.25 20.31
CA GLU A 69 4.75 -3.45 19.51
C GLU A 69 5.64 -4.60 20.03
N PRO A 70 5.09 -5.51 20.86
CA PRO A 70 5.85 -6.59 21.52
C PRO A 70 6.64 -7.48 20.54
N PRO A 71 7.68 -8.19 21.02
CA PRO A 71 8.69 -8.75 20.16
C PRO A 71 8.15 -9.99 19.43
N HIS A 72 7.87 -9.80 18.15
CA HIS A 72 7.72 -10.87 17.16
C HIS A 72 8.69 -10.68 15.99
N ARG A 73 9.82 -10.00 16.21
CA ARG A 73 10.75 -9.60 15.13
C ARG A 73 11.23 -10.80 14.32
N GLU A 74 11.86 -11.78 14.96
CA GLU A 74 12.41 -12.93 14.24
C GLU A 74 11.30 -13.74 13.56
N ARG A 75 10.16 -13.89 14.23
CA ARG A 75 8.99 -14.58 13.67
C ARG A 75 8.49 -13.86 12.42
N ARG A 76 8.40 -12.54 12.43
CA ARG A 76 8.01 -11.72 11.28
C ARG A 76 9.02 -11.78 10.16
N LEU A 77 10.32 -11.80 10.47
CA LEU A 77 11.37 -11.97 9.46
C LEU A 77 11.30 -13.35 8.81
N ARG A 78 11.15 -14.42 9.59
CA ARG A 78 10.96 -15.78 9.05
C ARG A 78 9.71 -15.87 8.18
N PHE A 79 8.60 -15.30 8.64
CA PHE A 79 7.37 -15.22 7.87
C PHE A 79 7.57 -14.45 6.56
N LEU A 80 8.16 -13.25 6.61
CA LEU A 80 8.42 -12.45 5.42
C LEU A 80 9.31 -13.20 4.43
N ARG A 81 10.38 -13.85 4.91
CA ARG A 81 11.25 -14.70 4.07
C ARG A 81 10.47 -15.83 3.39
N ARG A 82 9.69 -16.60 4.15
CA ARG A 82 8.93 -17.74 3.61
C ARG A 82 7.88 -17.28 2.59
N ILE A 83 7.11 -16.24 2.91
CA ILE A 83 6.05 -15.80 2.02
C ILE A 83 6.59 -15.13 0.74
N LEU A 84 7.75 -14.45 0.81
CA LEU A 84 8.44 -13.91 -0.38
C LEU A 84 8.90 -14.99 -1.36
N GLN A 85 9.00 -16.25 -0.96
CA GLN A 85 9.32 -17.37 -1.84
C GLN A 85 8.10 -17.85 -2.64
N SER A 86 6.90 -17.36 -2.32
CA SER A 86 5.68 -17.72 -3.02
C SER A 86 5.68 -17.17 -4.44
N GLU A 87 5.39 -18.02 -5.43
CA GLU A 87 5.17 -17.58 -6.82
C GLU A 87 3.71 -17.18 -7.08
N LYS A 88 2.79 -17.52 -6.16
CA LYS A 88 1.35 -17.29 -6.30
C LYS A 88 0.84 -16.07 -5.55
N ILE A 89 1.57 -15.63 -4.52
CA ILE A 89 1.17 -14.52 -3.67
C ILE A 89 2.03 -13.31 -4.00
N ASN A 90 1.40 -12.17 -4.28
CA ASN A 90 2.12 -10.90 -4.41
C ASN A 90 2.48 -10.39 -3.02
N VAL A 91 3.77 -10.28 -2.70
CA VAL A 91 4.22 -9.89 -1.37
C VAL A 91 4.84 -8.51 -1.38
N LEU A 92 4.34 -7.63 -0.51
CA LEU A 92 4.90 -6.29 -0.33
C LEU A 92 5.43 -6.14 1.10
N ALA A 93 6.69 -5.74 1.24
CA ALA A 93 7.22 -5.31 2.52
C ALA A 93 6.71 -3.91 2.85
N TYR A 94 6.04 -3.74 3.98
CA TYR A 94 5.49 -2.45 4.42
C TYR A 94 6.35 -1.87 5.53
N TYR A 95 7.12 -0.82 5.21
CA TYR A 95 7.78 -0.01 6.22
C TYR A 95 6.77 0.95 6.86
N ARG A 96 5.88 0.39 7.68
CA ARG A 96 4.72 1.11 8.21
C ARG A 96 4.31 0.67 9.62
N PRO A 97 3.94 1.61 10.51
CA PRO A 97 4.08 3.06 10.35
C PRO A 97 5.51 3.53 10.65
N ILE A 98 6.00 4.51 9.91
CA ILE A 98 7.13 5.35 10.34
C ILE A 98 6.55 6.44 11.24
N ALA A 99 6.92 6.44 12.52
CA ALA A 99 6.43 7.32 13.56
C ALA A 99 7.59 8.18 14.09
N GLU A 100 7.52 9.47 13.78
CA GLU A 100 8.48 10.48 14.24
C GLU A 100 8.60 10.42 15.78
N GLY A 101 9.84 10.41 16.27
CA GLY A 101 10.13 10.32 17.71
C GLY A 101 10.04 8.91 18.32
N LEU A 102 9.48 7.91 17.62
CA LEU A 102 9.34 6.54 18.15
C LEU A 102 10.31 5.55 17.50
N ASN A 103 10.29 5.43 16.17
CA ASN A 103 11.06 4.43 15.41
C ASN A 103 11.90 5.07 14.28
N THR A 104 12.45 6.26 14.56
CA THR A 104 13.13 7.12 13.57
C THR A 104 14.55 7.52 13.97
N THR A 105 15.17 6.80 14.92
CA THR A 105 16.61 6.91 15.19
C THR A 105 17.40 6.22 14.08
N ASP A 106 18.67 6.60 13.85
CA ASP A 106 19.47 5.99 12.79
C ASP A 106 19.62 4.47 12.95
N ALA A 107 19.67 3.99 14.20
CA ALA A 107 19.65 2.56 14.51
C ALA A 107 18.35 1.90 14.03
N HIS A 108 17.18 2.48 14.32
CA HIS A 108 15.89 1.96 13.84
C HIS A 108 15.83 1.94 12.31
N LEU A 109 16.24 3.02 11.65
CA LEU A 109 16.19 3.14 10.19
C LEU A 109 17.08 2.10 9.50
N ARG A 110 18.35 1.99 9.92
CA ARG A 110 19.30 1.00 9.38
C ARG A 110 18.79 -0.42 9.60
N HIS A 111 18.26 -0.69 10.79
CA HIS A 111 17.77 -2.00 11.17
C HIS A 111 16.58 -2.49 10.34
N VAL A 112 15.65 -1.60 9.99
CA VAL A 112 14.53 -1.97 9.10
C VAL A 112 15.04 -2.35 7.71
N TRP A 113 15.96 -1.57 7.16
CA TRP A 113 16.55 -1.88 5.86
C TRP A 113 17.35 -3.17 5.85
N GLN A 114 18.16 -3.42 6.89
CA GLN A 114 18.84 -4.70 7.08
C GLN A 114 17.83 -5.85 7.14
N THR A 115 16.74 -5.69 7.89
CA THR A 115 15.71 -6.72 8.00
C THR A 115 15.05 -7.02 6.64
N PHE A 116 14.76 -6.00 5.82
CA PHE A 116 14.20 -6.22 4.48
C PHE A 116 15.22 -6.81 3.50
N ARG A 117 16.49 -6.40 3.58
CA ARG A 117 17.59 -6.96 2.80
C ARG A 117 17.74 -8.45 3.10
N ASP A 118 17.85 -8.76 4.38
CA ASP A 118 17.97 -10.11 4.92
C ASP A 118 16.76 -10.99 4.60
N ALA A 119 15.59 -10.39 4.36
CA ALA A 119 14.38 -11.09 3.95
C ALA A 119 14.33 -11.37 2.44
N GLY A 120 15.10 -10.65 1.63
CA GLY A 120 15.00 -10.66 0.17
C GLY A 120 13.81 -9.86 -0.36
N ALA A 121 13.33 -8.86 0.37
CA ALA A 121 12.21 -8.04 -0.08
C ALA A 121 12.59 -7.27 -1.37
N ARG A 122 11.77 -7.40 -2.42
CA ARG A 122 11.98 -6.71 -3.72
C ARG A 122 11.16 -5.43 -3.87
N THR A 123 10.04 -5.34 -3.16
CA THR A 123 9.15 -4.17 -3.19
C THR A 123 8.85 -3.71 -1.77
N VAL A 124 9.21 -2.47 -1.46
CA VAL A 124 9.00 -1.85 -0.15
C VAL A 124 8.10 -0.62 -0.28
N VAL A 125 7.03 -0.57 0.52
CA VAL A 125 6.12 0.58 0.59
C VAL A 125 6.31 1.33 1.90
N LEU A 126 6.72 2.59 1.81
CA LEU A 126 6.86 3.48 2.95
C LEU A 126 5.51 4.08 3.36
N GLY A 127 5.37 4.43 4.63
CA GLY A 127 4.22 5.21 5.08
C GLY A 127 4.31 5.66 6.52
N GLY A 128 4.07 6.96 6.71
CA GLY A 128 3.98 7.57 8.02
C GLY A 128 2.80 7.11 8.88
N LEU A 129 2.82 7.53 10.14
CA LEU A 129 1.74 7.32 11.10
C LEU A 129 0.58 8.28 10.82
N LYS A 130 -0.65 7.75 10.80
CA LYS A 130 -1.86 8.56 10.95
C LYS A 130 -2.17 8.62 12.45
N PHE A 131 -2.17 9.82 13.00
CA PHE A 131 -2.42 10.06 14.42
C PHE A 131 -3.35 11.27 14.54
N ALA A 132 -4.17 11.29 15.57
CA ALA A 132 -5.14 12.34 15.84
C ALA A 132 -5.42 12.40 17.34
N ASP A 133 -6.09 13.45 17.78
CA ASP A 133 -6.26 13.77 19.21
C ASP A 133 -6.97 12.66 20.01
N ASP A 134 -7.87 11.93 19.35
CA ASP A 134 -8.55 10.75 19.89
C ASP A 134 -7.58 9.62 20.29
N HIS A 135 -6.46 9.48 19.57
CA HIS A 135 -5.44 8.49 19.87
C HIS A 135 -4.56 8.89 21.07
N ILE A 136 -4.44 10.19 21.37
CA ILE A 136 -3.59 10.69 22.47
C ILE A 136 -4.05 10.08 23.79
N GLN A 137 -5.36 10.15 24.08
CA GLN A 137 -5.92 9.63 25.32
C GLN A 137 -5.68 8.12 25.47
N SER A 138 -5.81 7.37 24.37
CA SER A 138 -5.52 5.92 24.37
C SER A 138 -4.04 5.64 24.61
N PHE A 139 -3.13 6.36 23.96
CA PHE A 139 -1.69 6.16 24.17
C PHE A 139 -1.30 6.48 25.61
N MET A 140 -1.81 7.58 26.17
CA MET A 140 -1.55 7.97 27.55
C MET A 140 -2.10 6.95 28.55
N SER A 141 -3.30 6.41 28.34
CA SER A 141 -3.88 5.43 29.26
C SER A 141 -3.13 4.09 29.28
N TYR A 142 -2.46 3.73 28.18
CA TYR A 142 -1.57 2.57 28.11
C TYR A 142 -0.12 2.87 28.50
N GLY A 143 0.20 4.11 28.92
CA GLY A 143 1.57 4.51 29.26
C GLY A 143 2.53 4.52 28.08
N LEU A 144 2.02 4.64 26.85
CA LEU A 144 2.80 4.61 25.63
C LEU A 144 3.39 6.00 25.30
N PRO A 145 4.62 6.06 24.76
CA PRO A 145 5.20 7.31 24.30
C PRO A 145 4.39 7.87 23.12
N LEU A 146 4.19 9.20 23.12
CA LEU A 146 3.53 9.89 22.01
C LEU A 146 4.51 10.12 20.85
N PRO A 147 4.04 9.99 19.60
CA PRO A 147 4.84 10.39 18.44
C PRO A 147 4.99 11.92 18.39
N THR A 148 6.06 12.41 17.77
CA THR A 148 6.33 13.84 17.65
C THR A 148 5.84 14.41 16.31
N GLY A 149 5.66 15.74 16.25
CA GLY A 149 5.32 16.49 15.04
C GLY A 149 3.85 16.90 14.93
N SER A 150 3.53 17.60 13.84
CA SER A 150 2.22 18.21 13.62
C SER A 150 1.32 17.29 12.79
N PHE A 151 0.31 16.71 13.44
CA PHE A 151 -0.62 15.81 12.79
C PHE A 151 -1.82 16.56 12.21
N THR A 152 -2.23 16.16 11.01
CA THR A 152 -3.49 16.61 10.40
C THR A 152 -4.46 15.43 10.40
N PRO A 153 -5.69 15.59 10.94
CA PRO A 153 -6.70 14.54 10.89
C PRO A 153 -6.86 13.97 9.48
N GLY A 154 -6.91 12.64 9.39
CA GLY A 154 -7.03 11.97 8.09
C GLY A 154 -5.72 11.73 7.34
N LYS A 155 -4.63 12.45 7.65
CA LYS A 155 -3.35 12.38 6.92
C LYS A 155 -2.28 11.63 7.72
N LYS A 156 -1.38 10.99 6.99
CA LYS A 156 -0.18 10.38 7.57
C LYS A 156 0.91 11.44 7.67
N LEU A 157 1.57 11.54 8.83
CA LEU A 157 2.74 12.37 8.99
C LEU A 157 4.00 11.57 8.63
N LEU A 158 4.75 12.07 7.67
CA LEU A 158 6.13 11.68 7.38
C LEU A 158 6.83 12.92 6.85
N THR A 159 7.76 13.47 7.63
CA THR A 159 8.44 14.71 7.25
C THR A 159 9.41 14.45 6.10
N ALA A 160 9.72 15.50 5.32
CA ALA A 160 10.74 15.40 4.28
C ALA A 160 12.11 15.05 4.86
N GLY A 161 12.46 15.59 6.04
CA GLY A 161 13.71 15.27 6.73
C GLY A 161 13.82 13.79 7.10
N THR A 162 12.76 13.21 7.68
CA THR A 162 12.75 11.78 8.02
C THR A 162 12.70 10.90 6.77
N GLU A 163 11.96 11.28 5.72
CA GLU A 163 12.00 10.56 4.44
C GLU A 163 13.41 10.53 3.86
N SER A 164 14.14 11.65 3.89
CA SER A 164 15.55 11.71 3.46
C SER A 164 16.46 10.82 4.30
N ARG A 165 16.30 10.80 5.63
CA ARG A 165 17.09 9.92 6.52
C ARG A 165 16.78 8.45 6.29
N VAL A 166 15.51 8.10 6.07
CA VAL A 166 15.08 6.74 5.69
C VAL A 166 15.78 6.32 4.40
N MET A 167 15.82 7.19 3.38
CA MET A 167 16.49 6.86 2.11
C MET A 167 18.02 6.85 2.21
N ALA A 168 18.62 7.69 3.05
CA ALA A 168 20.07 7.64 3.30
C ALA A 168 20.48 6.31 3.94
N ALA A 169 19.71 5.83 4.93
CA ALA A 169 19.94 4.52 5.54
C ALA A 169 19.75 3.37 4.53
N PHE A 170 18.81 3.51 3.57
CA PHE A 170 18.67 2.57 2.46
C PHE A 170 19.93 2.55 1.59
N ASP A 171 20.40 3.71 1.14
CA ASP A 171 21.57 3.80 0.25
C ASP A 171 22.83 3.23 0.92
N GLU A 172 22.97 3.40 2.24
CA GLU A 172 24.05 2.80 3.02
C GLU A 172 23.92 1.27 3.12
N VAL A 173 22.75 0.75 3.50
CA VAL A 173 22.54 -0.70 3.68
C VAL A 173 22.65 -1.46 2.36
N TYR A 174 22.38 -0.82 1.23
CA TYR A 174 22.46 -1.42 -0.10
C TYR A 174 23.66 -0.92 -0.91
N ALA A 175 24.67 -0.31 -0.27
CA ALA A 175 25.82 0.27 -0.95
C ALA A 175 26.57 -0.76 -1.84
N ASP A 176 26.66 -2.01 -1.39
CA ASP A 176 27.30 -3.14 -2.07
C ASP A 176 26.39 -3.86 -3.08
N VAL A 177 25.11 -3.47 -3.18
CA VAL A 177 24.15 -4.08 -4.11
C VAL A 177 24.03 -3.23 -5.38
N PRO A 178 24.16 -3.81 -6.59
CA PRO A 178 23.95 -3.09 -7.84
C PRO A 178 22.56 -2.44 -7.91
N THR A 179 22.45 -1.21 -8.41
CA THR A 179 21.19 -0.45 -8.42
C THR A 179 19.99 -1.20 -9.01
N HIS A 180 20.20 -2.01 -10.06
CA HIS A 180 19.14 -2.79 -10.71
C HIS A 180 18.68 -4.02 -9.89
N GLN A 181 19.42 -4.41 -8.85
CA GLN A 181 19.08 -5.50 -7.92
C GLN A 181 18.56 -4.99 -6.59
N ARG A 182 18.63 -3.67 -6.34
CA ARG A 182 18.07 -3.05 -5.14
C ARG A 182 16.54 -3.08 -5.23
N PRO A 183 15.84 -3.18 -4.08
CA PRO A 183 14.40 -3.21 -4.10
C PRO A 183 13.81 -1.88 -4.55
N ALA A 184 12.63 -1.97 -5.14
CA ALA A 184 11.81 -0.80 -5.41
C ALA A 184 11.31 -0.22 -4.08
N VAL A 185 11.46 1.09 -3.89
CA VAL A 185 10.95 1.81 -2.71
C VAL A 185 9.90 2.82 -3.14
N LEU A 186 8.67 2.63 -2.64
CA LEU A 186 7.47 3.31 -3.12
C LEU A 186 6.76 4.04 -1.97
N LYS A 187 6.11 5.17 -2.27
CA LYS A 187 5.34 5.95 -1.29
C LYS A 187 3.88 5.51 -1.17
N ARG A 188 3.37 4.80 -2.19
CA ARG A 188 1.94 4.49 -2.35
C ARG A 188 1.76 2.98 -2.50
N SER A 189 0.81 2.44 -1.76
CA SER A 189 0.46 1.02 -1.82
C SER A 189 0.05 0.56 -3.22
N SER A 190 -0.68 1.40 -3.97
CA SER A 190 -1.07 1.05 -5.34
C SER A 190 0.12 0.94 -6.28
N CYS A 191 1.10 1.85 -6.19
CA CYS A 191 2.37 1.72 -6.92
C CYS A 191 3.14 0.44 -6.55
N GLY A 192 3.20 0.08 -5.26
CA GLY A 192 3.84 -1.17 -4.85
C GLY A 192 3.19 -2.39 -5.50
N ARG A 193 1.86 -2.43 -5.56
CA ARG A 193 1.11 -3.54 -6.15
C ARG A 193 1.32 -3.69 -7.65
N THR A 194 1.44 -2.58 -8.36
CA THR A 194 1.69 -2.62 -9.82
C THR A 194 3.14 -2.97 -10.14
N VAL A 195 4.09 -2.53 -9.31
CA VAL A 195 5.50 -2.91 -9.42
C VAL A 195 5.68 -4.41 -9.17
N GLU A 196 5.08 -4.96 -8.11
CA GLU A 196 5.23 -6.39 -7.77
C GLU A 196 4.72 -7.32 -8.88
N ARG A 197 3.69 -6.88 -9.61
CA ARG A 197 3.16 -7.61 -10.77
C ARG A 197 4.04 -7.47 -12.01
N GLY A 198 5.22 -6.85 -11.95
CA GLY A 198 6.18 -6.80 -13.07
C GLY A 198 6.08 -5.55 -13.94
N SER A 199 5.67 -4.42 -13.37
CA SER A 199 5.70 -3.08 -14.00
C SER A 199 5.03 -2.94 -15.38
N HIS A 200 4.13 -3.85 -15.73
CA HIS A 200 3.33 -3.78 -16.95
C HIS A 200 1.93 -3.18 -16.71
N LEU A 201 1.63 -2.77 -15.48
CA LEU A 201 0.38 -2.12 -15.11
C LEU A 201 0.66 -0.69 -14.64
N PRO A 202 -0.09 0.32 -15.09
CA PRO A 202 0.03 1.67 -14.54
C PRO A 202 -0.57 1.75 -13.13
N ASP A 203 -0.08 2.69 -12.32
CA ASP A 203 -0.70 3.00 -11.03
C ASP A 203 -2.12 3.54 -11.25
N TYR A 204 -3.10 2.74 -10.86
CA TYR A 204 -4.53 3.02 -11.03
C TYR A 204 -5.07 4.19 -10.19
N ASN A 205 -4.23 4.81 -9.35
CA ASN A 205 -4.56 6.04 -8.65
C ASN A 205 -3.96 7.29 -9.31
N GLY A 206 -3.16 7.13 -10.36
CA GLY A 206 -2.63 8.26 -11.15
C GLY A 206 -1.60 9.09 -10.43
N HIS A 207 -0.85 8.53 -9.48
CA HIS A 207 0.13 9.31 -8.72
C HIS A 207 1.27 9.88 -9.57
N TYR A 208 1.42 9.43 -10.81
CA TYR A 208 2.34 9.99 -11.79
C TYR A 208 1.95 11.41 -12.24
N ASP A 209 0.79 11.93 -11.85
CA ASP A 209 0.39 13.33 -12.06
C ASP A 209 1.34 14.35 -11.40
N GLN A 210 2.08 13.93 -10.37
CA GLN A 210 3.11 14.71 -9.67
C GLN A 210 4.37 13.86 -9.45
N PRO A 211 5.13 13.53 -10.51
CA PRO A 211 6.18 12.52 -10.43
C PRO A 211 7.34 12.94 -9.51
N THR A 212 7.65 14.24 -9.45
CA THR A 212 8.67 14.82 -8.56
C THR A 212 8.33 14.71 -7.07
N THR A 213 7.05 14.50 -6.73
CA THR A 213 6.58 14.39 -5.34
C THR A 213 6.20 12.95 -4.98
N ASN A 214 5.46 12.27 -5.85
CA ASN A 214 4.91 10.95 -5.57
C ASN A 214 5.84 9.80 -5.99
N CYS A 215 6.70 10.01 -6.99
CA CYS A 215 7.54 8.97 -7.59
C CYS A 215 9.03 9.16 -7.31
N ARG A 216 9.39 10.06 -6.38
CA ARG A 216 10.77 10.51 -6.13
C ARG A 216 11.69 9.55 -5.36
N LEU A 217 11.19 8.37 -4.96
CA LEU A 217 11.95 7.41 -4.13
C LEU A 217 12.83 6.49 -5.01
N ARG A 218 12.62 5.18 -4.97
CA ARG A 218 13.32 4.20 -5.83
C ARG A 218 12.28 3.42 -6.64
N CYS A 219 11.43 4.14 -7.35
CA CYS A 219 10.46 3.54 -8.27
C CYS A 219 11.21 3.13 -9.56
N PRO A 220 11.02 1.92 -10.10
CA PRO A 220 11.70 1.48 -11.31
C PRO A 220 11.38 2.36 -12.52
N THR A 221 12.38 2.63 -13.37
CA THR A 221 12.18 3.43 -14.59
C THR A 221 11.13 2.83 -15.52
N ALA A 222 11.08 1.50 -15.66
CA ALA A 222 10.05 0.81 -16.44
C ALA A 222 8.63 1.15 -15.92
N GLN A 223 8.45 1.24 -14.60
CA GLN A 223 7.17 1.63 -14.01
C GLN A 223 6.83 3.11 -14.29
N HIS A 224 7.82 4.01 -14.32
CA HIS A 224 7.61 5.40 -14.73
C HIS A 224 7.09 5.48 -16.16
N GLN A 225 7.73 4.75 -17.08
CA GLN A 225 7.32 4.69 -18.49
C GLN A 225 5.90 4.14 -18.62
N MET A 226 5.59 3.05 -17.91
CA MET A 226 4.26 2.45 -17.90
C MET A 226 3.19 3.44 -17.39
N CYS A 227 3.44 4.13 -16.27
CA CYS A 227 2.50 5.11 -15.74
C CYS A 227 2.36 6.35 -16.64
N ALA A 228 3.43 6.79 -17.31
CA ALA A 228 3.39 7.92 -18.23
C ALA A 228 2.61 7.61 -19.52
N ALA A 229 2.66 6.34 -19.96
CA ALA A 229 1.98 5.86 -21.16
C ALA A 229 0.54 5.41 -20.92
N ALA A 230 0.03 5.50 -19.68
CA ALA A 230 -1.32 5.06 -19.33
C ALA A 230 -2.37 5.77 -20.20
N GLN A 231 -3.21 4.98 -20.88
CA GLN A 231 -4.27 5.51 -21.74
C GLN A 231 -5.58 5.64 -20.96
N PRO A 232 -6.41 6.65 -21.29
CA PRO A 232 -7.77 6.72 -20.78
C PRO A 232 -8.58 5.48 -21.18
N PRO A 233 -9.48 5.00 -20.30
CA PRO A 233 -10.40 3.94 -20.68
C PRO A 233 -11.40 4.45 -21.72
N ASP A 234 -11.93 3.53 -22.54
CA ASP A 234 -13.04 3.83 -23.43
C ASP A 234 -14.36 4.00 -22.64
N GLU A 235 -15.31 4.70 -23.25
CA GLU A 235 -16.58 5.01 -22.58
C GLU A 235 -17.40 3.75 -22.29
N GLU A 236 -17.42 2.76 -23.19
CA GLU A 236 -18.19 1.52 -23.04
C GLU A 236 -17.76 0.75 -21.79
N THR A 237 -16.45 0.58 -21.59
CA THR A 237 -15.87 -0.04 -20.40
C THR A 237 -16.28 0.69 -19.13
N VAL A 238 -16.25 2.03 -19.13
CA VAL A 238 -16.66 2.82 -17.95
C VAL A 238 -18.15 2.63 -17.67
N ARG A 239 -19.01 2.67 -18.70
CA ARG A 239 -20.45 2.48 -18.58
C ARG A 239 -20.79 1.11 -18.01
N HIS A 240 -20.15 0.06 -18.51
CA HIS A 240 -20.35 -1.31 -18.02
C HIS A 240 -19.98 -1.44 -16.53
N LEU A 241 -18.87 -0.85 -16.09
CA LEU A 241 -18.49 -0.90 -14.67
C LEU A 241 -19.42 -0.06 -13.79
N LEU A 242 -19.95 1.05 -14.28
CA LEU A 242 -20.94 1.86 -13.57
C LEU A 242 -22.27 1.11 -13.41
N GLU A 243 -22.70 0.36 -14.42
CA GLU A 243 -23.88 -0.51 -14.33
C GLU A 243 -23.75 -1.54 -13.20
N ARG A 244 -22.57 -2.18 -13.09
CA ARG A 244 -22.29 -3.18 -12.03
C ARG A 244 -22.39 -2.63 -10.61
N ILE A 245 -22.27 -1.31 -10.44
CA ILE A 245 -22.43 -0.63 -9.14
C ILE A 245 -23.74 0.18 -9.05
N GLY A 246 -24.68 -0.02 -9.97
CA GLY A 246 -25.97 0.66 -9.96
C GLY A 246 -25.91 2.15 -10.27
N LYS A 247 -24.92 2.61 -11.05
CA LYS A 247 -24.70 4.01 -11.45
C LYS A 247 -24.81 4.22 -12.97
N HIS A 248 -25.64 3.44 -13.66
CA HIS A 248 -25.76 3.42 -15.13
C HIS A 248 -26.06 4.80 -15.74
N ASP A 249 -26.90 5.62 -15.10
CA ASP A 249 -27.27 6.97 -15.59
C ASP A 249 -26.27 8.08 -15.21
N ALA A 250 -25.17 7.76 -14.53
CA ALA A 250 -24.22 8.78 -14.11
C ALA A 250 -23.58 9.45 -15.33
N ARG A 251 -23.59 10.79 -15.36
CA ARG A 251 -22.74 11.53 -16.31
C ARG A 251 -21.27 11.25 -16.00
N VAL A 252 -20.46 11.09 -17.05
CA VAL A 252 -19.03 10.83 -16.96
C VAL A 252 -18.29 11.76 -17.90
N ASP A 253 -17.17 12.33 -17.44
CA ASP A 253 -16.19 12.98 -18.32
C ASP A 253 -14.90 12.15 -18.32
N ILE A 254 -14.44 11.73 -19.50
CA ILE A 254 -13.17 11.02 -19.65
C ILE A 254 -12.16 11.97 -20.26
N THR A 255 -11.04 12.16 -19.58
CA THR A 255 -9.95 13.03 -20.03
C THR A 255 -8.66 12.23 -20.13
N ALA A 256 -7.62 12.84 -20.72
CA ALA A 256 -6.28 12.26 -20.77
C ALA A 256 -5.69 11.91 -19.39
N ALA A 257 -6.16 12.52 -18.30
CA ALA A 257 -5.57 12.36 -16.96
C ALA A 257 -6.47 11.66 -15.94
N THR A 258 -7.79 11.67 -16.14
CA THR A 258 -8.75 11.10 -15.17
C THR A 258 -10.12 10.87 -15.80
N THR A 259 -10.85 9.93 -15.24
CA THR A 259 -12.31 9.79 -15.40
C THR A 259 -13.01 10.52 -14.25
N VAL A 260 -13.95 11.40 -14.55
CA VAL A 260 -14.79 12.10 -13.56
C VAL A 260 -16.19 11.55 -13.62
N VAL A 261 -16.66 10.99 -12.52
CA VAL A 261 -18.04 10.49 -12.38
C VAL A 261 -18.83 11.54 -11.60
N HIS A 262 -19.92 12.04 -12.18
CA HIS A 262 -20.74 13.10 -11.59
C HIS A 262 -21.79 12.60 -10.59
N ALA A 263 -21.79 11.30 -10.30
CA ALA A 263 -22.55 10.71 -9.20
C ALA A 263 -21.71 10.64 -7.92
N ALA A 264 -22.38 10.61 -6.77
CA ALA A 264 -21.74 10.28 -5.51
C ALA A 264 -21.20 8.84 -5.56
N LEU A 265 -19.92 8.69 -5.22
CA LEU A 265 -19.24 7.40 -5.11
C LEU A 265 -18.72 7.22 -3.70
N SER A 266 -19.05 6.08 -3.09
CA SER A 266 -18.40 5.61 -1.89
C SER A 266 -16.90 5.33 -2.16
N PRO A 267 -16.06 5.28 -1.11
CA PRO A 267 -14.67 4.86 -1.27
C PRO A 267 -14.51 3.47 -1.91
N PHE A 268 -15.48 2.57 -1.73
CA PHE A 268 -15.45 1.22 -2.30
C PHE A 268 -15.75 1.23 -3.79
N GLU A 269 -16.82 1.89 -4.22
CA GLU A 269 -17.17 2.02 -5.63
C GLU A 269 -16.04 2.70 -6.41
N ARG A 270 -15.45 3.77 -5.86
CA ARG A 270 -14.30 4.43 -6.50
C ARG A 270 -13.07 3.52 -6.57
N THR A 271 -12.79 2.73 -5.53
CA THR A 271 -11.68 1.77 -5.55
C THR A 271 -11.92 0.68 -6.59
N PHE A 272 -13.15 0.16 -6.67
CA PHE A 272 -13.57 -0.80 -7.69
C PHE A 272 -13.35 -0.24 -9.09
N LEU A 273 -13.84 0.97 -9.39
CA LEU A 273 -13.66 1.59 -10.71
C LEU A 273 -12.18 1.75 -11.04
N ARG A 274 -11.36 2.33 -10.13
CA ARG A 274 -9.92 2.52 -10.36
C ARG A 274 -9.20 1.19 -10.63
N GLN A 275 -9.47 0.16 -9.83
CA GLN A 275 -8.78 -1.12 -9.97
C GLN A 275 -9.14 -1.85 -11.27
N ASN A 276 -10.37 -1.71 -11.78
CA ASN A 276 -10.81 -2.35 -13.01
C ASN A 276 -10.44 -1.52 -14.26
N LEU A 277 -10.50 -0.19 -14.18
CA LEU A 277 -10.10 0.71 -15.27
C LEU A 277 -8.59 0.88 -15.39
N LEU A 278 -7.84 0.54 -14.33
CA LEU A 278 -6.43 0.86 -14.19
C LEU A 278 -6.11 2.34 -14.41
N PHE A 279 -7.09 3.21 -14.13
CA PHE A 279 -7.04 4.63 -14.45
C PHE A 279 -7.63 5.47 -13.31
N PRO A 280 -7.20 6.73 -13.13
CA PRO A 280 -7.68 7.57 -12.03
C PRO A 280 -9.16 7.89 -12.20
N VAL A 281 -9.92 7.71 -11.11
CA VAL A 281 -11.35 8.04 -11.06
C VAL A 281 -11.62 9.00 -9.91
N HIS A 282 -12.28 10.12 -10.18
CA HIS A 282 -12.65 11.14 -9.20
C HIS A 282 -14.14 11.46 -9.27
N THR A 283 -14.70 11.98 -8.16
CA THR A 283 -15.98 12.68 -8.23
C THR A 283 -15.76 14.14 -8.61
N ALA A 284 -16.81 14.84 -9.08
CA ALA A 284 -16.74 16.25 -9.42
C ALA A 284 -16.17 17.12 -8.26
N GLN A 285 -16.59 16.85 -7.03
CA GLN A 285 -16.07 17.52 -5.84
C GLN A 285 -14.56 17.33 -5.67
N GLN A 286 -14.06 16.11 -5.84
CA GLN A 286 -12.63 15.82 -5.69
C GLN A 286 -11.80 16.48 -6.78
N THR A 287 -12.31 16.53 -8.01
CA THR A 287 -11.66 17.26 -9.09
C THR A 287 -11.55 18.75 -8.75
N ALA A 288 -12.62 19.36 -8.22
CA ALA A 288 -12.60 20.75 -7.80
C ALA A 288 -11.58 21.00 -6.67
N GLU A 289 -11.53 20.12 -5.67
CA GLU A 289 -10.53 20.19 -4.58
C GLU A 289 -9.09 20.07 -5.09
N LEU A 290 -8.84 19.17 -6.05
CA LEU A 290 -7.52 18.99 -6.66
C LEU A 290 -7.09 20.22 -7.47
N VAL A 291 -8.00 20.81 -8.24
CA VAL A 291 -7.75 22.04 -9.00
C VAL A 291 -7.45 23.20 -8.05
N ALA A 292 -8.28 23.37 -7.01
CA ALA A 292 -8.07 24.41 -5.99
C ALA A 292 -6.70 24.26 -5.31
N ALA A 293 -6.33 23.04 -4.91
CA ALA A 293 -5.06 22.77 -4.25
C ALA A 293 -3.83 23.01 -5.16
N ARG A 294 -3.99 22.91 -6.48
CA ARG A 294 -2.92 23.21 -7.46
C ARG A 294 -2.75 24.70 -7.71
N ILE A 295 -3.82 25.49 -7.59
CA ILE A 295 -3.76 26.97 -7.71
C ILE A 295 -3.09 27.59 -6.47
N THR A 296 -3.25 26.97 -5.31
CA THR A 296 -2.72 27.49 -4.02
C THR A 296 -1.28 27.07 -3.70
N ARG A 297 -0.59 26.36 -4.59
CA ARG A 297 0.80 25.89 -4.42
C ARG A 297 1.73 26.61 -5.37
#